data_AF-A0A3S1C803-F1
#
_entry.id   AF-A0A3S1C803-F1
#
_cell.length_a   1.000
_cell.length_b   1.000
_cell.length_c   1.000
_cell.angle_alpha   90.00
_cell.angle_beta   90.00
_cell.angle_gamma   90.00
#
_symmetry.space_group_name_H-M   'P 1'
#
loop_
_entity.id
_entity.type
_entity.pdbx_description
1 polymer ?
#
loop_
_entity_poly.entity_id
_entity_poly.type
_entity_poly.pdbx_seq_one_letter_code
_entity_poly.pdbx_strand_id
1 'polypeptide(L)'
;ARLANAHAAATTLECVVVCAGDLDAEMSGVADLVRQAGLKLSAIAVSPSVDRQSTPPGSTWPDCPPLEDVYAAARRAFPDIRLGGGMFSYFTELNRKRVPADQLDFITHCTCPIVHAADDLSIMQSLEALPFITRSARAMIFGAKPYR
;
A
#
# COMPACT_ATOMS: atom_id res chain seq x y z
N ALA A 1 17.99 -11.49 4.75
CA ALA A 1 18.86 -10.60 5.53
C ALA A 1 20.12 -10.08 4.82
N ARG A 2 20.82 -10.84 3.94
CA ARG A 2 22.18 -10.49 3.48
C ARG A 2 22.36 -9.06 2.94
N LEU A 3 21.48 -8.61 2.03
CA LEU A 3 21.51 -7.24 1.49
C LEU A 3 21.29 -6.15 2.56
N ALA A 4 20.26 -6.32 3.40
CA ALA A 4 19.96 -5.39 4.49
C ALA A 4 21.06 -5.37 5.57
N ASN A 5 21.80 -6.46 5.75
CA ASN A 5 22.96 -6.49 6.66
C ASN A 5 24.21 -5.88 6.02
N ALA A 6 24.34 -5.96 4.69
CA ALA A 6 25.46 -5.37 3.95
C ALA A 6 25.32 -3.85 3.79
N HIS A 7 24.08 -3.33 3.82
CA HIS A 7 23.80 -1.91 3.67
C HIS A 7 22.91 -1.41 4.80
N ALA A 8 23.40 -0.44 5.58
CA ALA A 8 22.63 0.22 6.62
C ALA A 8 21.52 1.10 6.01
N ALA A 9 20.42 0.48 5.58
CA ALA A 9 19.26 1.13 5.00
C ALA A 9 17.97 0.68 5.70
N ALA A 10 17.03 1.61 5.87
CA ALA A 10 15.71 1.30 6.38
C ALA A 10 14.98 0.39 5.39
N THR A 11 14.58 -0.80 5.84
CA THR A 11 13.92 -1.79 4.98
C THR A 11 12.41 -1.71 5.17
N THR A 12 11.66 -1.62 4.08
CA THR A 12 10.19 -1.68 4.09
C THR A 12 9.74 -2.90 3.32
N LEU A 13 8.81 -3.68 3.89
CA LEU A 13 8.20 -4.80 3.19
C LEU A 13 6.87 -4.34 2.59
N GLU A 14 6.71 -4.48 1.28
CA GLU A 14 5.42 -4.37 0.62
C GLU A 14 4.78 -5.76 0.57
N CYS A 15 3.71 -5.94 1.33
CA CYS A 15 3.00 -7.20 1.47
C CYS A 15 1.68 -7.14 0.70
N VAL A 16 1.60 -7.97 -0.34
CA VAL A 16 0.38 -8.17 -1.10
C VAL A 16 -0.30 -9.43 -0.56
N VAL A 17 -1.47 -9.26 0.05
CA VAL A 17 -2.23 -10.37 0.63
C VAL A 17 -3.35 -10.83 -0.28
N VAL A 18 -3.52 -12.15 -0.40
CA VAL A 18 -4.50 -12.77 -1.29
C VAL A 18 -5.91 -12.57 -0.75
N CYS A 19 -6.09 -12.57 0.58
CA CYS A 19 -7.38 -12.38 1.23
C CYS A 19 -8.44 -13.45 0.87
N ALA A 20 -8.02 -14.67 0.52
CA ALA A 20 -8.93 -15.77 0.13
C ALA A 20 -9.30 -16.73 1.27
N GLY A 21 -8.87 -16.43 2.51
CA GLY A 21 -9.07 -17.31 3.67
C GLY A 21 -8.83 -16.57 4.99
N ASP A 22 -8.24 -17.27 5.95
CA ASP A 22 -7.91 -16.69 7.27
C ASP A 22 -6.77 -15.67 7.15
N LEU A 23 -7.12 -14.40 7.33
CA LEU A 23 -6.19 -13.26 7.29
C LEU A 23 -5.11 -13.36 8.37
N ASP A 24 -5.44 -13.90 9.55
CA ASP A 24 -4.47 -14.05 10.63
C ASP A 24 -3.43 -15.12 10.30
N ALA A 25 -3.87 -16.24 9.71
CA ALA A 25 -2.98 -17.30 9.25
C ALA A 25 -2.07 -16.79 8.12
N GLU A 26 -2.62 -16.05 7.15
CA GLU A 26 -1.87 -15.47 6.03
C GLU A 26 -0.79 -14.48 6.53
N MET A 27 -1.18 -13.52 7.38
CA MET A 27 -0.26 -12.53 7.93
C MET A 27 0.79 -13.15 8.86
N SER A 28 0.40 -14.14 9.67
CA SER A 28 1.34 -14.86 10.54
C SER A 28 2.36 -15.64 9.71
N GLY A 29 1.94 -16.28 8.61
CA GLY A 29 2.85 -16.95 7.69
C GLY A 29 3.89 -16.00 7.09
N VAL A 30 3.48 -14.78 6.70
CA VAL A 30 4.42 -13.74 6.23
C VAL A 30 5.38 -13.32 7.34
N ALA A 31 4.87 -13.11 8.56
CA ALA A 31 5.70 -12.75 9.71
C ALA A 31 6.74 -13.83 10.04
N ASP A 32 6.37 -15.11 9.93
CA ASP A 32 7.29 -16.22 10.15
C ASP A 32 8.36 -16.31 9.08
N LEU A 33 8.03 -16.07 7.81
CA LEU A 33 9.02 -15.97 6.73
C LEU A 33 10.02 -14.83 6.99
N VAL A 34 9.54 -13.66 7.45
CA VAL A 34 10.38 -12.51 7.80
C VAL A 34 11.33 -12.86 8.96
N ARG A 35 10.81 -13.54 10.00
CA ARG A 35 11.60 -14.00 11.15
C ARG A 35 12.65 -15.03 10.75
N GLN A 36 12.27 -16.05 9.98
CA GLN A 36 13.18 -17.09 9.47
C GLN A 36 14.27 -16.48 8.58
N ALA A 37 13.92 -15.47 7.77
CA ALA A 37 14.88 -14.76 6.93
C ALA A 37 15.79 -13.80 7.71
N GLY A 38 15.56 -13.60 9.01
CA GLY A 38 16.30 -12.70 9.89
C GLY A 38 16.22 -11.23 9.47
N LEU A 39 15.11 -10.83 8.85
CA LEU A 39 14.94 -9.48 8.32
C LEU A 39 14.49 -8.51 9.41
N LYS A 40 15.25 -7.42 9.60
CA LYS A 40 14.84 -6.30 10.45
C LYS A 40 14.13 -5.26 9.59
N LEU A 41 12.80 -5.20 9.69
CA LEU A 41 11.98 -4.26 8.94
C LEU A 41 11.74 -2.99 9.76
N SER A 42 11.78 -1.84 9.10
CA SER A 42 11.46 -0.53 9.69
C SER A 42 10.00 -0.12 9.45
N ALA A 43 9.34 -0.76 8.48
CA ALA A 43 7.95 -0.56 8.11
C ALA A 43 7.44 -1.76 7.30
N ILE A 44 6.13 -1.96 7.31
CA ILE A 44 5.42 -2.87 6.41
C ILE A 44 4.28 -2.09 5.76
N ALA A 45 4.08 -2.20 4.45
CA ALA A 45 2.92 -1.68 3.75
C ALA A 45 2.06 -2.86 3.29
N VAL A 46 0.75 -2.82 3.53
CA VAL A 46 -0.15 -3.92 3.21
C VAL A 46 -1.22 -3.47 2.23
N SER A 47 -1.47 -4.28 1.20
CA SER A 47 -2.57 -4.08 0.25
C SER A 47 -3.13 -5.43 -0.18
N PRO A 48 -4.46 -5.59 -0.30
CA PRO A 48 -5.05 -6.76 -0.94
C PRO A 48 -4.58 -6.92 -2.40
N SER A 49 -4.44 -8.16 -2.85
CA SER A 49 -4.03 -8.51 -4.20
C SER A 49 -5.04 -8.05 -5.25
N VAL A 50 -6.33 -8.11 -4.92
CA VAL A 50 -7.41 -7.65 -5.79
C VAL A 50 -7.34 -6.15 -6.07
N ASP A 51 -6.82 -5.37 -5.12
CA ASP A 51 -6.69 -3.91 -5.20
C ASP A 51 -5.49 -3.46 -6.07
N ARG A 52 -4.70 -4.42 -6.61
CA ARG A 52 -3.65 -4.15 -7.61
C ARG A 52 -4.20 -3.89 -9.01
N GLN A 53 -5.46 -4.26 -9.26
CA GLN A 53 -6.09 -4.07 -10.55
C GLN A 53 -6.76 -2.70 -10.61
N SER A 54 -6.77 -2.08 -11.80
CA SER A 54 -7.54 -0.87 -12.04
C SER A 54 -9.01 -1.25 -12.21
N THR A 55 -9.87 -0.84 -11.29
CA THR A 55 -11.32 -1.01 -11.40
C THR A 55 -11.94 0.23 -12.03
N PRO A 56 -12.42 0.17 -13.30
CA PRO A 56 -12.97 1.33 -13.97
C PRO A 56 -14.20 1.91 -13.25
N PRO A 57 -14.48 3.21 -13.41
CA PRO A 57 -15.72 3.80 -12.91
C PRO A 57 -16.95 3.03 -13.41
N GLY A 58 -17.85 2.67 -12.49
CA GLY A 58 -19.08 1.93 -12.81
C GLY A 58 -18.94 0.40 -12.84
N SER A 59 -17.73 -0.15 -12.68
CA SER A 59 -17.53 -1.59 -12.47
C SER A 59 -17.74 -1.98 -11.01
N THR A 60 -18.19 -3.21 -10.78
CA THR A 60 -18.23 -3.82 -9.45
C THR A 60 -16.82 -4.09 -8.97
N TRP A 61 -16.49 -3.67 -7.75
CA TRP A 61 -15.21 -4.02 -7.14
C TRP A 61 -15.13 -5.53 -6.91
N PRO A 62 -13.97 -6.16 -7.10
CA PRO A 62 -13.78 -7.56 -6.75
C PRO A 62 -14.07 -7.79 -5.27
N ASP A 63 -14.56 -8.98 -4.94
CA ASP A 63 -14.80 -9.36 -3.55
C ASP A 63 -13.48 -9.27 -2.76
N CYS A 64 -13.52 -8.48 -1.69
CA CYS A 64 -12.40 -8.24 -0.79
C CYS A 64 -12.96 -8.14 0.62
N PRO A 65 -12.33 -8.77 1.63
CA PRO A 65 -12.67 -8.48 3.01
C PRO A 65 -12.48 -6.99 3.32
N PRO A 66 -13.18 -6.46 4.33
CA PRO A 66 -13.00 -5.08 4.77
C PRO A 66 -11.52 -4.77 5.03
N LEU A 67 -11.05 -3.62 4.54
CA LEU A 67 -9.65 -3.21 4.73
C LEU A 67 -9.28 -3.06 6.22
N GLU A 68 -10.27 -2.75 7.06
CA GLU A 68 -10.11 -2.71 8.52
C GLU A 68 -9.66 -4.07 9.08
N ASP A 69 -10.25 -5.17 8.61
CA ASP A 69 -9.89 -6.51 9.08
C ASP A 69 -8.48 -6.91 8.61
N VAL A 70 -8.13 -6.53 7.37
CA VAL A 70 -6.80 -6.77 6.80
C VAL A 70 -5.72 -6.02 7.59
N TYR A 71 -5.94 -4.75 7.92
CA TYR A 71 -4.99 -3.96 8.70
C TYR A 71 -4.95 -4.38 10.17
N ALA A 72 -6.07 -4.80 10.75
CA ALA A 72 -6.09 -5.37 12.09
C ALA A 72 -5.27 -6.67 12.16
N ALA A 73 -5.41 -7.56 11.19
CA ALA A 73 -4.60 -8.79 11.09
C ALA A 73 -3.11 -8.47 10.91
N ALA A 74 -2.78 -7.51 10.03
CA ALA A 74 -1.41 -7.06 9.85
C ALA A 74 -0.80 -6.48 11.13
N ARG A 75 -1.57 -5.68 11.90
CA ARG A 75 -1.13 -5.13 13.17
C ARG A 75 -0.90 -6.21 14.23
N ARG A 76 -1.73 -7.27 14.26
CA ARG A 76 -1.52 -8.42 15.16
C ARG A 76 -0.24 -9.19 14.82
N ALA A 77 0.06 -9.37 13.54
CA ALA A 77 1.27 -10.07 13.10
C ALA A 77 2.55 -9.24 13.28
N PHE A 78 2.45 -7.91 13.16
CA PHE A 78 3.56 -6.96 13.27
C PHE A 78 3.26 -5.80 14.24
N PRO A 79 3.19 -6.08 15.56
CA PRO A 79 2.76 -5.08 16.54
C PRO A 79 3.74 -3.90 16.68
N ASP A 80 5.05 -4.15 16.60
CA ASP A 80 6.10 -3.16 16.87
C ASP A 80 6.62 -2.42 15.63
N ILE A 81 6.03 -2.67 14.45
CA ILE A 81 6.49 -2.14 13.16
C ILE A 81 5.48 -1.12 12.64
N ARG A 82 5.98 -0.05 12.00
CA ARG A 82 5.11 0.93 11.34
C ARG A 82 4.31 0.27 10.23
N LEU A 83 2.99 0.35 10.31
CA LEU A 83 2.05 -0.20 9.35
C LEU A 83 1.61 0.87 8.35
N GLY A 84 1.84 0.59 7.08
CA GLY A 84 1.40 1.39 5.96
C GLY A 84 0.27 0.72 5.21
N GLY A 85 -0.57 1.53 4.60
CA GLY A 85 -1.61 1.07 3.70
C GLY A 85 -1.82 2.05 2.55
N GLY A 86 -2.95 1.94 1.87
CA GLY A 86 -3.23 2.67 0.65
C GLY A 86 -3.45 1.72 -0.52
N MET A 87 -2.98 2.13 -1.69
CA MET A 87 -3.20 1.40 -2.94
C MET A 87 -1.89 1.29 -3.70
N PHE A 88 -1.38 0.07 -3.88
CA PHE A 88 -0.18 -0.14 -4.71
C PHE A 88 -0.45 0.05 -6.21
N SER A 89 -1.72 0.21 -6.59
CA SER A 89 -2.18 0.64 -7.91
C SER A 89 -2.10 2.17 -8.05
N TYR A 90 -3.11 2.83 -8.64
CA TYR A 90 -3.02 4.25 -8.95
C TYR A 90 -3.80 5.12 -7.96
N PHE A 91 -3.50 6.42 -7.97
CA PHE A 91 -4.23 7.40 -7.16
C PHE A 91 -5.75 7.36 -7.40
N THR A 92 -6.20 7.01 -8.62
CA THR A 92 -7.62 6.89 -8.93
C THR A 92 -8.33 5.82 -8.11
N GLU A 93 -7.67 4.71 -7.84
CA GLU A 93 -8.20 3.61 -7.02
C GLU A 93 -8.25 4.04 -5.56
N LEU A 94 -7.20 4.70 -5.07
CA LEU A 94 -7.17 5.28 -3.71
C LEU A 94 -8.27 6.34 -3.53
N ASN A 95 -8.53 7.13 -4.57
CA ASN A 95 -9.55 8.16 -4.58
C ASN A 95 -10.97 7.58 -4.51
N ARG A 96 -11.20 6.43 -5.19
CA ARG A 96 -12.50 5.76 -5.25
C ARG A 96 -12.78 4.87 -4.04
N LYS A 97 -11.80 4.11 -3.55
CA LYS A 97 -11.89 3.22 -2.38
C LYS A 97 -10.99 3.76 -1.28
N ARG A 98 -11.58 4.57 -0.40
CA ARG A 98 -10.84 5.19 0.72
C ARG A 98 -10.43 4.13 1.72
N VAL A 99 -9.16 4.20 2.14
CA VAL A 99 -8.61 3.30 3.17
C VAL A 99 -8.90 3.83 4.57
N PRO A 100 -9.16 2.95 5.56
CA PRO A 100 -9.35 3.33 6.96
C PRO A 100 -8.02 3.83 7.56
N ALA A 101 -7.81 5.15 7.47
CA ALA A 101 -6.54 5.77 7.81
C ALA A 101 -6.16 5.57 9.28
N ASP A 102 -7.11 5.46 10.21
CA ASP A 102 -6.87 5.44 11.67
C ASP A 102 -6.10 4.23 12.17
N GLN A 103 -6.05 3.16 11.37
CA GLN A 103 -5.27 1.97 11.69
C GLN A 103 -3.84 2.02 11.14
N LEU A 104 -3.53 3.03 10.30
CA LEU A 104 -2.29 3.15 9.55
C LEU A 104 -1.37 4.25 10.10
N ASP A 105 -0.07 3.93 10.16
CA ASP A 105 1.00 4.86 10.54
C ASP A 105 1.49 5.70 9.36
N PHE A 106 1.31 5.22 8.13
CA PHE A 106 1.59 5.97 6.90
C PHE A 106 0.73 5.49 5.74
N ILE A 107 0.62 6.30 4.69
CA ILE A 107 -0.04 5.89 3.45
C ILE A 107 0.88 6.05 2.25
N THR A 108 0.75 5.11 1.33
CA THR A 108 1.47 5.08 0.06
C THR A 108 0.52 4.84 -1.10
N HIS A 109 0.86 5.38 -2.28
CA HIS A 109 0.27 4.96 -3.54
C HIS A 109 1.26 5.09 -4.70
N CYS A 110 0.99 4.43 -5.81
CA CYS A 110 1.79 4.59 -7.02
C CYS A 110 1.17 5.61 -7.97
N THR A 111 1.99 6.13 -8.89
CA THR A 111 1.56 7.00 -9.99
C THR A 111 1.98 6.36 -11.30
N CYS A 112 1.10 6.39 -12.32
CA CYS A 112 1.36 5.79 -13.62
C CYS A 112 1.05 6.82 -14.72
N PRO A 113 2.06 7.42 -15.38
CA PRO A 113 1.84 8.48 -16.36
C PRO A 113 1.36 7.95 -17.72
N ILE A 114 1.40 6.64 -17.95
CA ILE A 114 1.15 6.03 -19.27
C ILE A 114 -0.29 5.56 -19.50
N VAL A 115 -1.21 5.79 -18.55
CA VAL A 115 -2.60 5.30 -18.63
C VAL A 115 -3.36 5.93 -19.79
N HIS A 116 -3.09 7.20 -20.10
CA HIS A 116 -3.79 7.96 -21.15
C HIS A 116 -2.97 8.07 -22.44
N ALA A 117 -1.65 8.29 -22.32
CA ALA A 117 -0.73 8.41 -23.43
C ALA A 117 0.68 7.99 -22.98
N ALA A 118 1.43 7.33 -23.86
CA ALA A 118 2.72 6.74 -23.54
C ALA A 118 3.89 7.37 -24.33
N ASP A 119 3.67 8.51 -24.98
CA ASP A 119 4.74 9.27 -25.63
C ASP A 119 5.53 10.12 -24.62
N ASP A 120 6.78 10.42 -24.96
CA ASP A 120 7.72 11.14 -24.08
C ASP A 120 7.16 12.47 -23.59
N LEU A 121 6.48 13.23 -24.46
CA LEU A 121 5.93 14.54 -24.12
C LEU A 121 4.80 14.41 -23.09
N SER A 122 3.85 13.51 -23.33
CA SER A 122 2.73 13.27 -22.42
C SER A 122 3.18 12.78 -21.05
N ILE A 123 4.22 11.94 -20.99
CA ILE A 123 4.82 11.48 -19.72
C ILE A 123 5.40 12.66 -18.95
N MET A 124 6.16 13.53 -19.61
CA MET A 124 6.74 14.71 -18.96
C MET A 124 5.67 15.69 -18.47
N GLN A 125 4.60 15.90 -19.24
CA GLN A 125 3.47 16.75 -18.85
C GLN A 125 2.69 16.18 -17.66
N SER A 126 2.61 14.85 -17.52
CA SER A 126 1.91 14.20 -16.39
C SER A 126 2.52 14.54 -15.02
N LEU A 127 3.76 15.02 -14.98
CA LEU A 127 4.41 15.50 -13.74
C LEU A 127 3.67 16.70 -13.12
N GLU A 128 2.99 17.53 -13.93
CA GLU A 128 2.22 18.68 -13.47
C GLU A 128 1.04 18.28 -12.57
N ALA A 129 0.56 17.04 -12.67
CA ALA A 129 -0.53 16.52 -11.85
C ALA A 129 -0.07 16.12 -10.42
N LEU A 130 1.21 15.81 -10.22
CA LEU A 130 1.73 15.28 -8.94
C LEU A 130 1.44 16.20 -7.73
N PRO A 131 1.61 17.54 -7.82
CA PRO A 131 1.24 18.44 -6.72
C PRO A 131 -0.26 18.41 -6.40
N PHE A 132 -1.12 18.19 -7.39
CA PHE A 132 -2.57 18.11 -7.18
C PHE A 132 -2.97 16.79 -6.54
N ILE A 133 -2.35 15.69 -6.98
CA ILE A 133 -2.53 14.35 -6.39
C ILE A 133 -2.14 14.36 -4.92
N THR A 134 -0.94 14.87 -4.59
CA THR A 134 -0.45 14.94 -3.20
C THR A 134 -1.32 15.82 -2.30
N ARG A 135 -1.78 16.99 -2.79
CA ARG A 135 -2.73 17.84 -2.07
C ARG A 135 -4.06 17.13 -1.83
N SER A 136 -4.59 16.47 -2.85
CA SER A 136 -5.87 15.74 -2.77
C SER A 136 -5.79 14.59 -1.79
N ALA A 137 -4.72 13.78 -1.84
CA ALA A 137 -4.48 12.70 -0.90
C ALA A 137 -4.45 13.21 0.55
N ARG A 138 -3.72 14.31 0.81
CA ARG A 138 -3.65 14.94 2.14
C ARG A 138 -5.01 15.45 2.61
N ALA A 139 -5.73 16.16 1.75
CA ALA A 139 -7.03 16.75 2.09
C ALA A 139 -8.14 15.71 2.30
N MET A 140 -8.15 14.64 1.50
CA MET A 140 -9.25 13.69 1.47
C MET A 140 -9.18 12.60 2.55
N ILE A 141 -7.98 12.15 2.91
CA ILE A 141 -7.85 10.87 3.62
C ILE A 141 -6.99 10.97 4.90
N PHE A 142 -6.09 11.96 5.05
CA PHE A 142 -4.95 11.74 5.96
C PHE A 142 -4.61 12.83 6.98
N GLY A 143 -5.16 14.04 6.89
CA GLY A 143 -4.81 15.10 7.85
C GLY A 143 -3.28 15.25 7.97
N ALA A 144 -2.72 14.95 9.14
CA ALA A 144 -1.28 15.02 9.43
C ALA A 144 -0.50 13.70 9.30
N LYS A 145 -1.11 12.60 8.83
CA LYS A 145 -0.41 11.31 8.74
C LYS A 145 0.73 11.34 7.70
N PRO A 146 1.87 10.68 7.99
CA PRO A 146 2.95 10.55 7.03
C PRO A 146 2.48 9.97 5.69
N TYR A 147 2.85 10.64 4.61
CA TYR A 147 2.56 10.24 3.23
C TYR A 147 3.88 9.90 2.54
N ARG A 148 3.97 8.70 1.97
CA ARG A 148 5.20 8.12 1.41
C ARG A 148 5.03 7.75 -0.06
#